data_AF-A0A535K0U4-F1
#
_entry.id   AF-A0A535K0U4-F1
#
_cell.length_a   1.000
_cell.length_b   1.000
_cell.length_c   1.000
_cell.angle_alpha   90.00
_cell.angle_beta   90.00
_cell.angle_gamma   90.00
#
_symmetry.space_group_name_H-M   'P 1'
#
loop_
_entity.id
_entity.type
_entity.pdbx_description
1 polymer ?
#
loop_
_entity_poly.entity_id
_entity_poly.type
_entity_poly.pdbx_seq_one_letter_code
_entity_poly.pdbx_strand_id
1 'polypeptide(L)'
;ARDVRGAVRKGDVLVGISASGRARYVLAALAAAKELGAHTVAMTCDPGSPLAHAADVAIVLRVGPEVLAGSSRLKAGTATKLALNMVSTAAMVKLGRTKGDLMIDMRPASDKLRERAIRIVRDETGVDEDEARRRLESAGWDVRAVIESNAAGR
;
A
#
# COMPACT_ATOMS: atom_id res chain seq x y z
N ALA A 1 2.76 -16.76 15.26
CA ALA A 1 3.88 -17.66 14.88
C ALA A 1 3.45 -18.66 13.79
N ARG A 2 2.47 -19.55 14.03
CA ARG A 2 2.01 -20.52 13.01
C ARG A 2 1.66 -19.85 11.68
N ASP A 3 0.84 -18.80 11.73
CA ASP A 3 0.37 -18.11 10.52
C ASP A 3 1.49 -17.42 9.74
N VAL A 4 2.58 -17.03 10.42
CA VAL A 4 3.77 -16.44 9.79
C VAL A 4 4.62 -17.51 9.12
N ARG A 5 4.86 -18.65 9.77
CA ARG A 5 5.73 -19.72 9.24
C ARG A 5 5.19 -20.35 7.95
N GLY A 6 3.89 -20.27 7.69
CA GLY A 6 3.28 -20.75 6.45
C GLY A 6 3.22 -19.73 5.31
N ALA A 7 3.48 -18.44 5.57
CA ALA A 7 3.20 -17.36 4.63
C ALA A 7 4.35 -16.38 4.40
N VAL A 8 5.39 -16.39 5.25
CA VAL A 8 6.50 -15.43 5.22
C VAL A 8 7.81 -16.15 4.97
N ARG A 9 8.67 -15.56 4.14
CA ARG A 9 10.02 -16.05 3.81
C ARG A 9 11.04 -14.92 3.79
N LYS A 10 12.31 -15.28 3.65
CA LYS A 10 13.40 -14.33 3.41
C LYS A 10 13.10 -13.45 2.19
N GLY A 11 13.31 -12.14 2.35
CA GLY A 11 13.02 -11.12 1.34
C GLY A 11 11.64 -10.49 1.46
N ASP A 12 10.73 -11.08 2.24
CA ASP A 12 9.46 -10.43 2.56
C ASP A 12 9.62 -9.35 3.64
N VAL A 13 8.60 -8.51 3.78
CA VAL A 13 8.48 -7.51 4.84
C VAL A 13 7.23 -7.83 5.67
N LEU A 14 7.41 -8.06 6.98
CA LEU A 14 6.29 -8.20 7.93
C LEU A 14 6.06 -6.86 8.65
N VAL A 15 4.83 -6.34 8.54
CA VAL A 15 4.40 -5.13 9.27
C VAL A 15 3.51 -5.54 10.45
N GLY A 16 4.04 -5.46 11.67
CA GLY A 16 3.31 -5.72 12.90
C GLY A 16 2.56 -4.47 13.38
N ILE A 17 1.23 -4.56 13.50
CA ILE A 17 0.38 -3.42 13.86
C ILE A 17 -0.24 -3.64 15.23
N SER A 18 0.03 -2.73 16.16
CA SER A 18 -0.63 -2.73 17.48
C SER A 18 -0.54 -1.35 18.11
N ALA A 19 -1.68 -0.70 18.34
CA ALA A 19 -1.72 0.62 18.99
C ALA A 19 -0.99 0.62 20.35
N SER A 20 -1.22 -0.42 21.18
CA SER A 20 -0.52 -0.58 22.47
C SER A 20 0.92 -1.09 22.35
N GLY A 21 1.27 -1.71 21.20
CA GLY A 21 2.57 -2.34 20.97
C GLY A 21 2.86 -3.54 21.88
N ARG A 22 1.83 -4.10 22.55
CA ARG A 22 1.96 -5.20 23.53
C ARG A 22 1.18 -6.45 23.14
N ALA A 23 0.46 -6.44 22.01
CA ALA A 23 -0.31 -7.59 21.55
C ALA A 23 0.61 -8.80 21.34
N ARG A 24 0.45 -9.84 22.17
CA ARG A 24 1.30 -11.05 22.16
C ARG A 24 1.32 -11.72 20.79
N TYR A 25 0.18 -11.74 20.09
CA TYR A 25 0.08 -12.27 18.74
C TYR A 25 1.04 -11.56 17.77
N VAL A 26 1.09 -10.22 17.81
CA VAL A 26 1.93 -9.40 16.92
C VAL A 26 3.41 -9.56 17.25
N LEU A 27 3.75 -9.59 18.54
CA LEU A 27 5.14 -9.83 18.98
C LEU A 27 5.65 -11.21 18.54
N ALA A 28 4.84 -12.25 18.73
CA ALA A 28 5.19 -13.61 18.30
C ALA A 28 5.23 -13.75 16.77
N ALA A 29 4.42 -12.98 16.03
CA ALA A 29 4.49 -12.91 14.58
C ALA A 29 5.80 -12.24 14.12
N LEU A 30 6.18 -11.13 14.74
CA LEU A 30 7.39 -10.39 14.42
C LEU A 30 8.65 -11.20 14.70
N ALA A 31 8.73 -11.85 15.86
CA ALA A 31 9.84 -12.74 16.20
C ALA A 31 9.99 -13.88 15.19
N ALA A 32 8.89 -14.55 14.83
CA ALA A 32 8.92 -15.63 13.84
C ALA A 32 9.34 -15.14 12.45
N ALA A 33 8.92 -13.94 12.01
CA ALA A 33 9.35 -13.38 10.73
C ALA A 33 10.85 -13.07 10.72
N LYS A 34 11.38 -12.55 11.84
CA LYS A 34 12.81 -12.29 11.99
C LYS A 34 13.65 -13.58 11.91
N GLU A 35 13.21 -14.65 12.56
CA GLU A 35 13.84 -15.98 12.44
C GLU A 35 13.87 -16.51 11.00
N LEU A 36 12.83 -16.19 10.21
CA LEU A 36 12.74 -16.59 8.79
C LEU A 36 13.55 -15.67 7.85
N GLY A 37 14.20 -14.64 8.39
CA GLY A 37 15.00 -13.68 7.62
C GLY A 37 14.18 -12.64 6.86
N ALA A 38 12.93 -12.41 7.24
CA ALA A 38 12.13 -11.30 6.71
C ALA A 38 12.49 -9.99 7.42
N HIS A 39 12.34 -8.87 6.73
CA HIS A 39 12.45 -7.55 7.35
C HIS A 39 11.20 -7.26 8.18
N THR A 40 11.38 -6.62 9.33
CA THR A 40 10.30 -6.37 10.28
C THR A 40 10.06 -4.89 10.51
N VAL A 41 8.80 -4.49 10.45
CA VAL A 41 8.34 -3.13 10.73
C VAL A 41 7.32 -3.16 11.86
N ALA A 42 7.49 -2.30 12.86
CA ALA A 42 6.51 -2.05 13.91
C ALA A 42 5.67 -0.80 13.58
N MET A 43 4.35 -0.88 13.75
CA MET A 43 3.45 0.26 13.71
C MET A 43 2.65 0.32 15.02
N THR A 44 2.93 1.34 15.83
CA THR A 44 2.39 1.46 17.20
C THR A 44 2.22 2.91 17.62
N CYS A 45 1.53 3.17 18.74
CA CYS A 45 1.36 4.52 19.28
C CYS A 45 2.23 4.79 20.51
N ASP A 46 2.92 3.77 21.03
CA ASP A 46 3.79 3.85 22.20
C ASP A 46 5.26 3.60 21.81
N PRO A 47 6.14 4.63 21.86
CA PRO A 47 7.57 4.47 21.55
C PRO A 47 8.29 3.53 22.52
N GLY A 48 7.81 3.38 23.76
CA GLY A 48 8.38 2.50 24.76
C GLY A 48 7.87 1.06 24.67
N SER A 49 7.05 0.74 23.67
CA SER A 49 6.42 -0.58 23.58
C SER A 49 7.41 -1.69 23.21
N PRO A 50 7.17 -2.94 23.65
CA PRO A 50 7.95 -4.09 23.21
C PRO A 50 8.01 -4.24 21.69
N LEU A 51 6.92 -3.89 21.00
CA LEU A 51 6.85 -3.97 19.55
C LEU A 51 7.82 -3.00 18.86
N ALA A 52 7.89 -1.74 19.33
CA ALA A 52 8.80 -0.74 18.79
C ALA A 52 10.27 -1.18 18.90
N HIS A 53 10.65 -1.80 20.02
CA HIS A 53 12.03 -2.25 20.24
C HIS A 53 12.38 -3.55 19.51
N ALA A 54 11.40 -4.38 19.17
CA ALA A 54 11.66 -5.69 18.57
C ALA A 54 11.87 -5.64 17.05
N ALA A 55 11.34 -4.61 16.37
CA ALA A 55 11.36 -4.47 14.91
C ALA A 55 12.64 -3.82 14.39
N ASP A 56 12.98 -4.06 13.12
CA ASP A 56 14.11 -3.41 12.45
C ASP A 56 13.80 -1.93 12.15
N VAL A 57 12.53 -1.60 11.88
CA VAL A 57 12.03 -0.24 11.70
C VAL A 57 10.79 -0.02 12.58
N ALA A 58 10.74 1.08 13.33
CA ALA A 58 9.59 1.45 14.14
C ALA A 58 8.91 2.74 13.62
N ILE A 59 7.63 2.62 13.25
CA ILE A 59 6.73 3.73 12.92
C ILE A 59 5.86 4.01 14.16
N VAL A 60 6.21 5.06 14.90
CA VAL A 60 5.52 5.44 16.15
C VAL A 60 4.54 6.60 15.91
N LEU A 61 3.26 6.29 15.90
CA LEU A 61 2.13 7.19 15.66
C LEU A 61 1.62 7.80 16.97
N ARG A 62 2.31 8.83 17.48
CA ARG A 62 2.01 9.46 18.78
C ARG A 62 0.74 10.31 18.74
N VAL A 63 -0.42 9.66 18.87
CA VAL A 63 -1.74 10.33 18.81
C VAL A 63 -2.25 10.85 20.16
N GLY A 64 -1.59 10.51 21.27
CA GLY A 64 -2.00 10.85 22.64
C GLY A 64 -3.25 10.09 23.12
N PRO A 65 -3.79 10.44 24.31
CA PRO A 65 -4.95 9.76 24.90
C PRO A 65 -6.20 9.86 24.02
N GLU A 66 -6.96 8.77 23.91
CA GLU A 66 -8.22 8.76 23.16
C GLU A 66 -9.34 9.50 23.91
N VAL A 67 -10.28 10.09 23.17
CA VAL A 67 -11.45 10.77 23.76
C VAL A 67 -12.31 9.79 24.57
N LEU A 68 -12.43 8.55 24.09
CA LEU A 68 -12.95 7.43 24.86
C LEU A 68 -11.77 6.57 25.30
N ALA A 69 -11.49 6.55 26.60
CA ALA A 69 -10.34 5.86 27.18
C ALA A 69 -10.26 4.40 26.68
N GLY A 70 -9.10 4.03 26.13
CA GLY A 70 -8.84 2.69 25.58
C GLY A 70 -9.41 2.41 24.17
N SER A 71 -10.26 3.29 23.63
CA SER A 71 -10.87 3.11 22.30
C SER A 71 -9.91 3.48 21.16
N SER A 72 -8.85 2.70 21.01
CA SER A 72 -7.81 2.90 19.98
C SER A 72 -8.29 2.79 18.54
N ARG A 73 -9.54 2.37 18.29
CA ARG A 73 -10.16 2.44 16.96
C ARG A 73 -10.33 3.87 16.43
N LEU A 74 -10.19 4.88 17.29
CA LEU A 74 -10.37 6.30 16.97
C LEU A 74 -9.09 6.91 16.36
N LYS A 75 -8.31 7.68 17.14
CA LYS A 75 -7.13 8.37 16.60
C LYS A 75 -6.05 7.39 16.17
N ALA A 76 -5.76 6.38 16.99
CA ALA A 76 -4.73 5.39 16.69
C ALA A 76 -5.08 4.59 15.41
N GLY A 77 -6.33 4.16 15.27
CA GLY A 77 -6.83 3.49 14.06
C GLY A 77 -6.75 4.40 12.82
N THR A 78 -7.15 5.67 12.96
CA THR A 78 -7.07 6.66 11.86
C THR A 78 -5.63 6.90 11.43
N ALA A 79 -4.71 7.11 12.38
CA ALA A 79 -3.30 7.29 12.08
C ALA A 79 -2.70 6.05 11.41
N THR A 80 -3.07 4.85 11.86
CA THR A 80 -2.65 3.58 11.26
C THR A 80 -3.09 3.47 9.80
N LYS A 81 -4.35 3.83 9.50
CA LYS A 81 -4.85 3.89 8.11
C LYS A 81 -4.00 4.83 7.25
N LEU A 82 -3.74 6.05 7.73
CA LEU A 82 -2.95 7.03 6.98
C LEU A 82 -1.53 6.52 6.71
N ALA A 83 -0.88 5.92 7.71
CA ALA A 83 0.45 5.34 7.56
C ALA A 83 0.45 4.16 6.56
N LEU A 84 -0.53 3.26 6.61
CA LEU A 84 -0.65 2.16 5.64
C LEU A 84 -0.88 2.66 4.21
N ASN A 85 -1.71 3.69 4.05
CA ASN A 85 -1.91 4.35 2.76
C ASN A 85 -0.60 4.95 2.24
N MET A 86 0.20 5.60 3.09
CA MET A 86 1.50 6.14 2.71
C MET A 86 2.48 5.05 2.29
N VAL A 87 2.62 3.99 3.10
CA VAL A 87 3.55 2.88 2.82
C VAL A 87 3.21 2.21 1.49
N SER A 88 1.95 1.81 1.31
CA SER A 88 1.50 1.13 0.09
C SER A 88 1.60 2.03 -1.14
N THR A 89 1.13 3.28 -1.06
CA THR A 89 1.17 4.21 -2.19
C THR A 89 2.61 4.55 -2.58
N ALA A 90 3.45 4.90 -1.61
CA ALA A 90 4.85 5.24 -1.88
C ALA A 90 5.62 4.05 -2.47
N ALA A 91 5.36 2.83 -2.01
CA ALA A 91 5.94 1.62 -2.60
C ALA A 91 5.51 1.46 -4.05
N MET A 92 4.21 1.60 -4.37
CA MET A 92 3.71 1.47 -5.74
C MET A 92 4.25 2.55 -6.68
N VAL A 93 4.37 3.80 -6.20
CA VAL A 93 5.03 4.89 -6.95
C VAL A 93 6.48 4.53 -7.25
N LYS A 94 7.25 4.07 -6.25
CA LYS A 94 8.66 3.67 -6.44
C LYS A 94 8.82 2.45 -7.35
N LEU A 95 7.83 1.57 -7.41
CA LEU A 95 7.79 0.44 -8.35
C LEU A 95 7.33 0.84 -9.76
N GLY A 96 7.15 2.14 -10.04
CA GLY A 96 6.76 2.65 -11.35
C GLY A 96 5.30 2.37 -11.72
N ARG A 97 4.45 1.99 -10.76
CA ARG A 97 3.01 1.69 -10.97
C ARG A 97 2.16 2.92 -11.28
N THR A 98 2.77 4.11 -11.26
CA THR A 98 2.16 5.40 -11.57
C THR A 98 3.01 6.17 -12.59
N LYS A 99 2.39 7.09 -13.33
CA LYS A 99 3.07 8.10 -14.15
C LYS A 99 2.61 9.47 -13.67
N GLY A 100 3.52 10.24 -13.07
CA GLY A 100 3.11 11.43 -12.31
C GLY A 100 2.12 11.04 -11.20
N ASP A 101 0.97 11.70 -11.17
CA ASP A 101 -0.15 11.44 -10.27
C ASP A 101 -1.19 10.44 -10.84
N LEU A 102 -0.93 9.84 -12.00
CA LEU A 102 -1.82 8.91 -12.69
C LEU A 102 -1.55 7.46 -12.32
N MET A 103 -2.61 6.71 -12.01
CA MET A 103 -2.55 5.28 -11.70
C MET A 103 -2.63 4.45 -12.98
N ILE A 104 -1.50 4.26 -13.64
CA ILE A 104 -1.43 3.59 -14.95
C ILE A 104 -1.52 2.06 -14.88
N ASP A 105 -1.30 1.46 -13.70
CA ASP A 105 -1.51 0.01 -13.46
C ASP A 105 -2.85 -0.31 -12.78
N MET A 106 -3.88 0.50 -13.04
CA MET A 106 -5.22 0.20 -12.55
C MET A 106 -5.83 -0.99 -13.30
N ARG A 107 -6.75 -1.71 -12.65
CA ARG A 107 -7.61 -2.72 -13.28
C ARG A 107 -9.02 -2.16 -13.46
N PRO A 108 -9.45 -1.79 -14.69
CA PRO A 108 -10.76 -1.20 -14.95
C PRO A 108 -11.93 -2.20 -14.86
N ALA A 109 -12.22 -2.70 -13.66
CA ALA A 109 -13.22 -3.73 -13.41
C ALA A 109 -14.68 -3.23 -13.29
N SER A 110 -14.91 -1.92 -13.43
CA SER A 110 -16.25 -1.31 -13.42
C SER A 110 -16.30 -0.18 -14.42
N ASP A 111 -17.51 0.21 -14.83
CA ASP A 111 -17.71 1.28 -15.82
C ASP A 111 -17.09 2.60 -15.34
N LYS A 112 -17.21 2.94 -14.05
CA LYS A 112 -16.50 4.08 -13.45
C LYS A 112 -14.98 4.03 -13.65
N LEU A 113 -14.37 2.85 -13.49
CA LEU A 113 -12.93 2.70 -13.67
C LEU A 113 -12.54 2.70 -15.15
N ARG A 114 -13.40 2.19 -16.04
CA ARG A 114 -13.23 2.27 -17.50
C ARG A 114 -13.29 3.72 -17.99
N GLU A 115 -14.26 4.50 -17.54
CA GLU A 115 -14.36 5.93 -17.80
C GLU A 115 -13.10 6.68 -17.31
N ARG A 116 -12.58 6.30 -16.13
CA ARG A 116 -11.33 6.86 -15.62
C ARG A 116 -10.13 6.50 -16.51
N ALA A 117 -10.03 5.25 -16.96
CA ALA A 117 -8.98 4.80 -17.87
C ALA A 117 -9.01 5.58 -19.20
N ILE A 118 -10.20 5.74 -19.79
CA ILE A 118 -10.40 6.52 -21.02
C ILE A 118 -9.94 7.97 -20.82
N ARG A 119 -10.32 8.60 -19.71
CA ARG A 119 -9.89 9.97 -19.38
C ARG A 119 -8.38 10.08 -19.26
N ILE A 120 -7.74 9.15 -18.56
CA ILE A 120 -6.27 9.12 -18.43
C ILE A 120 -5.60 9.03 -19.79
N VAL A 121 -6.06 8.12 -20.68
CA VAL A 121 -5.48 7.97 -22.02
C VAL A 121 -5.67 9.22 -22.85
N ARG A 122 -6.87 9.80 -22.86
CA ARG A 122 -7.15 11.06 -23.57
C ARG A 122 -6.21 12.17 -23.09
N ASP A 123 -6.16 12.39 -21.78
CA ASP A 123 -5.41 13.51 -21.20
C ASP A 123 -3.89 13.34 -21.43
N GLU A 124 -3.37 12.10 -21.44
CA GLU A 124 -1.95 11.81 -21.67
C GLU A 124 -1.53 11.75 -23.15
N THR A 125 -2.43 11.35 -24.04
CA THR A 125 -2.10 11.11 -25.46
C THR A 125 -2.62 12.20 -26.41
N GLY A 126 -3.65 12.94 -26.00
CA GLY A 126 -4.31 13.97 -26.79
C GLY A 126 -5.35 13.46 -27.79
N VAL A 127 -5.65 12.16 -27.80
CA VAL A 127 -6.67 11.56 -28.69
C VAL A 127 -8.09 11.80 -28.16
N ASP A 128 -9.10 11.72 -29.01
CA ASP A 128 -10.50 11.82 -28.56
C ASP A 128 -10.96 10.60 -27.73
N GLU A 129 -12.15 10.70 -27.14
CA GLU A 129 -12.69 9.66 -26.25
C GLU A 129 -12.90 8.31 -26.96
N ASP A 130 -13.36 8.34 -28.21
CA ASP A 130 -13.67 7.13 -28.96
C ASP A 130 -12.39 6.39 -29.37
N GLU A 131 -11.34 7.13 -29.74
CA GLU A 131 -10.02 6.58 -30.02
C GLU A 131 -9.36 6.04 -28.75
N ALA A 132 -9.43 6.76 -27.63
CA ALA A 132 -8.94 6.27 -26.34
C ALA A 132 -9.62 4.95 -25.93
N ARG A 133 -10.96 4.88 -26.09
CA ARG A 133 -11.75 3.68 -25.83
C ARG A 133 -11.31 2.51 -26.72
N ARG A 134 -11.21 2.72 -28.04
CA ARG A 134 -10.76 1.69 -28.98
C ARG A 134 -9.37 1.13 -28.63
N ARG A 135 -8.41 2.00 -28.29
CA ARG A 135 -7.05 1.58 -27.88
C ARG A 135 -7.06 0.78 -26.58
N LEU A 136 -7.86 1.19 -25.61
CA LEU A 136 -7.99 0.45 -24.36
C LEU A 136 -8.65 -0.92 -24.59
N GLU A 137 -9.70 -1.01 -25.39
CA GLU A 137 -10.36 -2.28 -25.72
C GLU A 137 -9.41 -3.24 -26.45
N SER A 138 -8.66 -2.76 -27.43
CA SER A 138 -7.69 -3.58 -28.16
C SER A 138 -6.50 -4.03 -27.30
N ALA A 139 -6.13 -3.23 -26.30
CA ALA A 139 -5.10 -3.57 -25.30
C ALA A 139 -5.64 -4.39 -24.10
N GLY A 140 -6.89 -4.86 -24.13
CA GLY A 140 -7.47 -5.62 -23.02
C GLY A 140 -7.62 -4.81 -21.72
N TRP A 141 -7.84 -3.50 -21.85
CA TRP A 141 -7.93 -2.50 -20.78
C TRP A 141 -6.62 -2.26 -20.00
N ASP A 142 -5.47 -2.56 -20.62
CA ASP A 142 -4.16 -2.21 -20.07
C ASP A 142 -3.82 -0.73 -20.36
N VAL A 143 -3.98 0.12 -19.35
CA VAL A 143 -3.73 1.56 -19.44
C VAL A 143 -2.25 1.86 -19.66
N ARG A 144 -1.34 1.10 -19.01
CA ARG A 144 0.11 1.28 -19.18
C ARG A 144 0.51 1.04 -20.63
N ALA A 145 0.09 -0.09 -21.20
CA ALA A 145 0.44 -0.47 -22.56
C ALA A 145 0.04 0.61 -23.58
N VAL A 146 -1.16 1.18 -23.43
CA VAL A 146 -1.64 2.28 -24.30
C VAL A 146 -0.83 3.57 -24.13
N ILE A 147 -0.46 3.95 -22.90
CA ILE A 147 0.33 5.15 -22.65
C ILE A 147 1.77 5.00 -23.16
N GLU A 148 2.40 3.84 -22.95
CA GLU A 148 3.80 3.59 -23.32
C GLU A 148 3.96 3.42 -24.83
N SER A 149 3.02 2.77 -25.52
CA SER A 149 3.02 2.67 -26.99
C SER A 149 2.92 4.04 -27.68
N ASN A 150 2.21 5.00 -27.09
CA ASN A 150 2.12 6.36 -27.62
C ASN A 150 3.42 7.16 -27.46
N ALA A 151 4.25 6.81 -26.47
CA ALA A 151 5.54 7.47 -26.24
C ALA A 151 6.62 7.02 -27.25
N ALA A 152 6.49 5.83 -27.84
CA ALA A 152 7.40 5.32 -28.88
C ALA A 152 7.12 5.90 -30.28
N GLY A 153 5.99 6.61 -30.45
CA GLY A 153 5.60 7.27 -31.70
C GLY A 153 5.90 8.78 -31.76
N ARG A 154 6.62 9.32 -30.77
CA ARG A 154 7.16 10.70 -30.75
C ARG A 154 8.67 10.64 -30.75
#